data_AF-A0A2E1Y7Q2-F1
#
_entry.id   AF-A0A2E1Y7Q2-F1
#
_cell.length_a   1.000
_cell.length_b   1.000
_cell.length_c   1.000
_cell.angle_alpha   90.00
_cell.angle_beta   90.00
_cell.angle_gamma   90.00
#
_symmetry.space_group_name_H-M   'P 1'
#
loop_
_entity.id
_entity.type
_entity.pdbx_description
1 polymer ?
#
loop_
_entity_poly.entity_id
_entity_poly.type
_entity_poly.pdbx_seq_one_letter_code
_entity_poly.pdbx_strand_id
1 'polypeptide(L)'
;MSDEAKPAPSALLAEHLARKGPKELDKMQATIDLARQLLASGEVEQYAKGENPFELPPFPWEITEVQKNAPRHIYLGTVSDLATGTGHTVYFAAGLARDEDEFRRQLSVHIGHTLANGATVSLGLGDFPFSKTFISSSLRQTLQKFDEGHNAPAGFIYLGRWHENR
;
A
#
# COMPACT_ATOMS: atom_id res chain seq x y z
N MET A 1 7.64 -37.51 -4.84
CA MET A 1 8.30 -36.89 -3.68
C MET A 1 8.90 -35.59 -4.18
N SER A 2 8.28 -34.46 -3.86
CA SER A 2 8.77 -33.13 -4.24
C SER A 2 9.94 -32.78 -3.32
N ASP A 3 11.11 -32.51 -3.89
CA ASP A 3 12.22 -31.89 -3.17
C ASP A 3 11.74 -30.50 -2.69
N GLU A 4 11.38 -30.39 -1.42
CA GLU A 4 11.21 -29.10 -0.76
C GLU A 4 12.58 -28.41 -0.74
N ALA A 5 12.72 -27.38 -1.59
CA ALA A 5 13.89 -26.53 -1.60
C ALA A 5 14.10 -25.98 -0.19
N LYS A 6 15.30 -26.19 0.38
CA LYS A 6 15.66 -25.65 1.70
C LYS A 6 15.37 -24.14 1.73
N PRO A 7 14.73 -23.64 2.80
CA PRO A 7 14.44 -22.21 2.90
C PRO A 7 15.75 -21.42 2.88
N ALA A 8 15.90 -20.54 1.89
CA ALA A 8 17.05 -19.67 1.75
C ALA A 8 16.81 -18.36 2.53
N PRO A 9 17.83 -17.82 3.22
CA PRO A 9 17.70 -16.55 3.91
C PRO A 9 17.53 -15.40 2.90
N SER A 10 16.64 -14.45 3.21
CA SER A 10 16.50 -13.22 2.43
C SER A 10 17.66 -12.27 2.74
N ALA A 11 18.51 -11.99 1.74
CA ALA A 11 19.65 -11.08 1.89
C ALA A 11 19.23 -9.67 2.33
N LEU A 12 18.10 -9.17 1.82
CA LEU A 12 17.54 -7.87 2.17
C LEU A 12 17.12 -7.80 3.65
N LEU A 13 16.47 -8.85 4.14
CA LEU A 13 16.09 -8.93 5.57
C LEU A 13 17.32 -9.09 6.46
N ALA A 14 18.29 -9.92 6.05
CA ALA A 14 19.54 -10.09 6.80
C ALA A 14 20.29 -8.76 6.95
N GLU A 15 20.39 -7.96 5.89
CA GLU A 15 21.00 -6.63 5.94
C GLU A 15 20.22 -5.68 6.86
N HIS A 16 18.89 -5.65 6.76
CA HIS A 16 18.06 -4.82 7.65
C HIS A 16 18.23 -5.21 9.13
N LEU A 17 18.26 -6.51 9.44
CA LEU A 17 18.45 -7.00 10.80
C LEU A 17 19.86 -6.71 11.33
N ALA A 18 20.90 -6.86 10.50
CA ALA A 18 22.27 -6.52 10.87
C ALA A 18 22.41 -5.06 11.29
N ARG A 19 21.68 -4.14 10.63
CA ARG A 19 21.67 -2.71 10.98
C ARG A 19 21.06 -2.42 12.36
N LYS A 20 20.29 -3.34 12.95
CA LYS A 20 19.74 -3.20 14.32
C LYS A 20 20.78 -3.48 15.42
N GLY A 21 21.92 -4.07 15.05
CA GLY A 21 23.05 -4.32 15.95
C GLY A 21 22.95 -5.62 16.75
N PRO A 22 24.05 -6.03 17.41
CA PRO A 22 24.22 -7.38 17.96
C PRO A 22 23.21 -7.73 19.06
N LYS A 23 22.88 -6.79 19.95
CA LYS A 23 21.94 -7.04 21.06
C LYS A 23 20.53 -7.40 20.58
N GLU A 24 20.04 -6.74 19.52
CA GLU A 24 18.74 -7.06 18.95
C GLU A 24 18.77 -8.41 18.22
N LEU A 25 19.89 -8.75 17.58
CA LEU A 25 20.06 -10.08 16.98
C LEU A 25 20.04 -11.19 18.05
N ASP A 26 20.74 -11.00 19.17
CA ASP A 26 20.74 -11.97 20.29
C ASP A 26 19.33 -12.17 20.84
N LYS A 27 18.57 -11.07 21.02
CA LYS A 27 17.17 -11.11 21.47
C LYS A 27 16.27 -11.86 20.49
N MET A 28 16.42 -11.60 19.19
CA MET A 28 15.67 -12.32 18.15
C MET A 28 16.02 -13.81 18.15
N GLN A 29 17.30 -14.16 18.30
CA GLN A 29 17.73 -15.56 18.36
C GLN A 29 17.13 -16.29 19.56
N ALA A 30 17.19 -15.68 20.76
CA ALA A 30 16.56 -16.25 21.96
C ALA A 30 15.05 -16.44 21.79
N THR A 31 14.38 -15.51 21.10
CA THR A 31 12.93 -15.60 20.81
C THR A 31 12.63 -16.74 19.84
N ILE A 32 13.45 -16.91 18.79
CA ILE A 32 13.34 -18.01 17.84
C ILE A 32 13.54 -19.36 18.53
N ASP A 33 14.52 -19.46 19.43
CA ASP A 33 14.80 -20.70 20.15
C ASP A 33 13.67 -21.08 21.10
N LEU A 34 13.06 -20.10 21.79
CA LEU A 34 11.84 -20.33 22.57
C LEU A 34 10.67 -20.78 21.68
N ALA A 35 10.45 -20.12 20.54
CA ALA A 35 9.38 -20.49 19.62
C ALA A 35 9.54 -21.93 19.08
N ARG A 36 10.78 -22.35 18.81
CA ARG A 36 11.08 -23.75 18.41
C ARG A 36 10.77 -24.74 19.54
N GLN A 37 11.06 -24.39 20.79
CA GLN A 37 10.73 -25.23 21.94
C GLN A 37 9.23 -25.39 22.12
N LEU A 38 8.47 -24.30 22.04
CA LEU A 38 7.00 -24.31 22.13
C LEU A 38 6.36 -25.15 21.01
N LEU A 39 6.90 -25.06 19.79
CA LEU A 39 6.45 -25.88 18.66
C LEU A 39 6.78 -27.37 18.88
N ALA A 40 7.99 -27.68 19.38
CA ALA A 40 8.42 -29.06 19.62
C ALA A 40 7.69 -29.72 20.80
N SER A 41 7.29 -28.95 21.82
CA SER A 41 6.50 -29.44 22.95
C SER A 41 5.03 -29.63 22.62
N GLY A 42 4.54 -29.06 21.51
CA GLY A 42 3.13 -29.06 21.13
C GLY A 42 2.27 -28.12 21.99
N GLU A 43 2.88 -27.24 22.78
CA GLU A 43 2.15 -26.21 23.54
C GLU A 43 1.49 -25.17 22.63
N VAL A 44 2.00 -25.02 21.41
CA VAL A 44 1.47 -24.13 20.39
C VAL A 44 1.30 -24.88 19.07
N GLU A 45 0.08 -24.90 18.56
CA GLU A 45 -0.23 -25.41 17.22
C GLU A 45 0.01 -24.32 16.16
N GLN A 46 0.32 -24.73 14.94
CA GLN A 46 0.37 -23.81 13.82
C GLN A 46 -1.03 -23.26 13.55
N TYR A 47 -1.13 -21.98 13.20
CA TYR A 47 -2.41 -21.41 12.79
C TYR A 47 -2.99 -22.19 11.60
N ALA A 48 -4.27 -22.55 11.70
CA ALA A 48 -4.98 -23.00 10.51
C ALA A 48 -5.13 -21.83 9.52
N LYS A 49 -5.44 -22.17 8.26
CA LYS A 49 -5.59 -21.17 7.20
C LYS A 49 -6.67 -20.15 7.59
N GLY A 50 -6.27 -18.88 7.72
CA GLY A 50 -7.17 -17.78 8.08
C GLY A 50 -7.40 -17.57 9.58
N GLU A 51 -6.71 -18.33 10.44
CA GLU A 51 -6.79 -18.17 11.90
C GLU A 51 -5.64 -17.34 12.49
N ASN A 52 -4.63 -17.01 11.68
CA ASN A 52 -3.51 -16.19 12.13
C ASN A 52 -3.99 -14.76 12.41
N PRO A 53 -4.05 -14.31 13.69
CA PRO A 53 -4.53 -12.97 14.03
C PRO A 53 -3.56 -11.87 13.58
N PHE A 54 -2.35 -12.24 13.15
CA PHE A 54 -1.35 -11.35 12.58
C PHE A 54 -1.40 -11.28 11.05
N GLU A 55 -2.17 -12.16 10.39
CA GLU A 55 -2.51 -12.00 8.98
C GLU A 55 -3.71 -11.06 8.88
N LEU A 56 -3.45 -9.83 8.44
CA LEU A 56 -4.53 -8.92 8.10
C LEU A 56 -5.21 -9.44 6.83
N PRO A 57 -6.53 -9.70 6.84
CA PRO A 57 -7.23 -10.08 5.63
C PRO A 57 -7.10 -8.95 4.60
N PRO A 58 -6.98 -9.29 3.31
CA PRO A 58 -6.91 -8.27 2.27
C PRO A 58 -8.17 -7.41 2.29
N PHE A 59 -8.04 -6.13 2.00
CA PHE A 59 -9.19 -5.27 1.83
C PHE A 59 -10.02 -5.73 0.61
N PRO A 60 -11.34 -5.50 0.57
CA PRO A 60 -12.18 -5.94 -0.54
C PRO A 60 -11.66 -5.51 -1.92
N TRP A 61 -11.13 -4.28 -2.04
CA TRP A 61 -10.56 -3.74 -3.27
C TRP A 61 -9.24 -4.41 -3.69
N GLU A 62 -8.56 -5.17 -2.83
CA GLU A 62 -7.34 -5.91 -3.18
C GLU A 62 -7.64 -7.20 -3.96
N ILE A 63 -8.83 -7.76 -3.76
CA ILE A 63 -9.24 -9.06 -4.32
C ILE A 63 -10.29 -8.96 -5.42
N THR A 64 -10.84 -7.77 -5.68
CA THR A 64 -11.81 -7.57 -6.75
C THR A 64 -11.18 -7.78 -8.12
N GLU A 65 -11.93 -8.40 -9.04
CA GLU A 65 -11.45 -8.69 -10.38
C GLU A 65 -11.22 -7.39 -11.17
N VAL A 66 -10.11 -7.34 -11.91
CA VAL A 66 -9.79 -6.19 -12.75
C VAL A 66 -10.74 -6.11 -13.94
N GLN A 67 -11.47 -5.00 -14.06
CA GLN A 67 -12.43 -4.75 -15.14
C GLN A 67 -11.76 -4.45 -16.49
N LYS A 68 -11.00 -5.38 -17.08
CA LYS A 68 -10.09 -5.15 -18.23
C LYS A 68 -10.65 -4.31 -19.38
N ASN A 69 -11.95 -4.42 -19.67
CA ASN A 69 -12.62 -3.78 -20.80
C ASN A 69 -13.36 -2.47 -20.46
N ALA A 70 -13.41 -2.08 -19.18
CA ALA A 70 -14.06 -0.84 -18.79
C ALA A 70 -13.26 0.39 -19.26
N PRO A 71 -13.93 1.51 -19.62
CA PRO A 71 -13.26 2.76 -19.93
C PRO A 71 -12.46 3.24 -18.71
N ARG A 72 -11.40 3.99 -18.98
CA ARG A 72 -10.56 4.57 -17.94
C ARG A 72 -10.93 6.01 -17.72
N HIS A 73 -10.99 6.40 -16.45
CA HIS A 73 -11.32 7.73 -15.99
C HIS A 73 -10.30 8.22 -14.98
N ILE A 74 -10.25 9.52 -14.79
CA ILE A 74 -9.45 10.11 -13.72
C ILE A 74 -10.17 9.91 -12.39
N TYR A 75 -9.45 9.36 -11.43
CA TYR A 75 -9.84 9.29 -10.03
C TYR A 75 -8.93 10.19 -9.21
N LEU A 76 -9.53 10.93 -8.27
CA LEU A 76 -8.82 11.73 -7.28
C LEU A 76 -8.90 11.05 -5.93
N GLY A 77 -7.81 11.08 -5.16
CA GLY A 77 -7.72 10.45 -3.85
C GLY A 77 -7.01 11.35 -2.85
N THR A 78 -7.50 11.37 -1.61
CA THR A 78 -6.81 12.05 -0.51
C THR A 78 -6.83 11.20 0.74
N VAL A 79 -5.70 11.18 1.45
CA VAL A 79 -5.60 10.56 2.78
C VAL A 79 -4.62 11.33 3.63
N SER A 80 -4.96 11.50 4.91
CA SER A 80 -4.06 12.04 5.92
C SER A 80 -3.47 10.93 6.77
N ASP A 81 -2.18 10.99 7.01
CA ASP A 81 -1.45 10.13 7.94
C ASP A 81 -0.94 10.98 9.11
N LEU A 82 -1.39 10.65 10.31
CA LEU A 82 -0.89 11.23 11.56
C LEU A 82 0.06 10.23 12.21
N ALA A 83 1.29 10.18 11.70
CA ALA A 83 2.33 9.35 12.27
C ALA A 83 2.93 10.01 13.52
N THR A 84 2.94 9.29 14.64
CA THR A 84 3.46 9.76 15.93
C THR A 84 4.94 10.15 15.79
N GLY A 85 5.26 11.43 16.00
CA GLY A 85 6.65 11.94 15.98
C GLY A 85 7.19 12.44 14.63
N THR A 86 6.49 12.23 13.50
CA THR A 86 6.90 12.71 12.16
C THR A 86 5.98 13.79 11.59
N GLY A 87 4.98 14.23 12.37
CA GLY A 87 4.03 15.26 11.95
C GLY A 87 2.86 14.71 11.13
N HIS A 88 1.99 15.61 10.69
CA HIS A 88 0.82 15.28 9.88
C HIS A 88 1.21 15.30 8.40
N THR A 89 0.95 14.22 7.68
CA THR A 89 1.17 14.14 6.23
C THR A 89 -0.17 14.06 5.52
N VAL A 90 -0.39 14.93 4.53
CA VAL A 90 -1.51 14.83 3.59
C VAL A 90 -0.99 14.30 2.26
N TYR A 91 -1.57 13.20 1.80
CA TYR A 91 -1.37 12.67 0.45
C TYR A 91 -2.54 13.07 -0.43
N PHE A 92 -2.22 13.51 -1.64
CA PHE A 92 -3.16 13.75 -2.73
C PHE A 92 -2.72 12.94 -3.94
N ALA A 93 -3.64 12.22 -4.57
CA ALA A 93 -3.36 11.44 -5.75
C ALA A 93 -4.38 11.74 -6.86
N ALA A 94 -3.91 11.69 -8.11
CA ALA A 94 -4.75 11.63 -9.30
C ALA A 94 -4.27 10.46 -10.16
N GLY A 95 -5.17 9.55 -10.54
CA GLY A 95 -4.82 8.34 -11.27
C GLY A 95 -5.79 8.03 -12.38
N LEU A 96 -5.30 7.41 -13.45
CA LEU A 96 -6.14 6.91 -14.53
C LEU A 96 -6.47 5.44 -14.25
N ALA A 97 -7.73 5.15 -13.94
CA ALA A 97 -8.19 3.83 -13.52
C ALA A 97 -9.57 3.52 -14.11
N ARG A 98 -9.95 2.23 -14.15
CA ARG A 98 -11.26 1.82 -14.67
C ARG A 98 -12.36 1.85 -13.61
N ASP A 99 -11.97 1.67 -12.36
CA ASP A 99 -12.83 1.71 -11.19
C ASP A 99 -12.03 2.22 -9.97
N GLU A 100 -12.75 2.47 -8.88
CA GLU A 100 -12.16 2.91 -7.62
C GLU A 100 -11.16 1.88 -7.06
N ASP A 101 -11.43 0.58 -7.24
CA ASP A 101 -10.57 -0.47 -6.72
C ASP A 101 -9.22 -0.53 -7.45
N GLU A 102 -9.21 -0.37 -8.76
CA GLU A 102 -7.99 -0.22 -9.56
C GLU A 102 -7.22 1.03 -9.13
N PHE A 103 -7.90 2.14 -8.87
CA PHE A 103 -7.25 3.33 -8.34
C PHE A 103 -6.62 3.08 -6.95
N ARG A 104 -7.32 2.41 -6.04
CA ARG A 104 -6.79 2.04 -4.71
C ARG A 104 -5.60 1.09 -4.81
N ARG A 105 -5.63 0.12 -5.72
CA ARG A 105 -4.48 -0.76 -6.02
C ARG A 105 -3.28 0.00 -6.56
N GLN A 106 -3.48 0.99 -7.44
CA GLN A 106 -2.39 1.85 -7.89
C GLN A 106 -1.83 2.69 -6.73
N LEU A 107 -2.71 3.25 -5.90
CA LEU A 107 -2.34 4.07 -4.75
C LEU A 107 -1.55 3.28 -3.69
N SER A 108 -1.95 2.04 -3.41
CA SER A 108 -1.33 1.19 -2.37
C SER A 108 0.13 0.86 -2.66
N VAL A 109 0.54 0.80 -3.93
CA VAL A 109 1.95 0.64 -4.33
C VAL A 109 2.82 1.79 -3.82
N HIS A 110 2.24 2.98 -3.64
CA HIS A 110 2.98 4.18 -3.25
C HIS A 110 2.88 4.53 -1.76
N ILE A 111 1.73 4.31 -1.14
CA ILE A 111 1.47 4.72 0.25
C ILE A 111 1.11 3.56 1.19
N GLY A 112 1.12 2.32 0.68
CA GLY A 112 0.72 1.14 1.43
C GLY A 112 -0.79 0.92 1.47
N HIS A 113 -1.18 -0.34 1.69
CA HIS A 113 -2.57 -0.80 1.70
C HIS A 113 -3.44 -0.08 2.74
N THR A 114 -2.93 0.16 3.95
CA THR A 114 -3.69 0.81 5.02
C THR A 114 -4.11 2.22 4.66
N LEU A 115 -3.18 3.03 4.13
CA LEU A 115 -3.49 4.41 3.72
C LEU A 115 -4.33 4.44 2.45
N ALA A 116 -4.07 3.54 1.49
CA ALA A 116 -4.89 3.42 0.29
C ALA A 116 -6.34 3.02 0.61
N ASN A 117 -6.56 2.18 1.62
CA ASN A 117 -7.89 1.85 2.11
C ASN A 117 -8.57 3.04 2.81
N GLY A 118 -7.82 3.80 3.61
CA GLY A 118 -8.32 4.99 4.30
C GLY A 118 -8.55 6.21 3.40
N ALA A 119 -8.17 6.15 2.12
CA ALA A 119 -8.32 7.27 1.21
C ALA A 119 -9.79 7.54 0.87
N THR A 120 -10.17 8.81 0.94
CA THR A 120 -11.37 9.31 0.26
C THR A 120 -11.06 9.32 -1.24
N VAL A 121 -11.94 8.78 -2.06
CA VAL A 121 -11.79 8.72 -3.52
C VAL A 121 -12.99 9.36 -4.19
N SER A 122 -12.76 10.05 -5.31
CA SER A 122 -13.82 10.56 -6.18
C SER A 122 -13.46 10.31 -7.65
N LEU A 123 -14.49 10.02 -8.44
CA LEU A 123 -14.41 10.03 -9.89
C LEU A 123 -14.36 11.47 -10.43
N GLY A 124 -13.55 11.68 -11.46
CA GLY A 124 -13.43 12.91 -12.21
C GLY A 124 -12.67 14.03 -11.51
N LEU A 125 -12.56 15.17 -12.21
CA LEU A 125 -11.82 16.36 -11.77
C LEU A 125 -12.66 17.37 -10.99
N GLY A 126 -13.73 16.92 -10.32
CA GLY A 126 -14.62 17.79 -9.54
C GLY A 126 -13.91 18.57 -8.43
N ASP A 127 -14.68 19.37 -7.69
CA ASP A 127 -14.18 20.00 -6.47
C ASP A 127 -13.92 18.93 -5.40
N PHE A 128 -12.70 18.42 -5.40
CA PHE A 128 -12.22 17.41 -4.46
C PHE A 128 -11.27 18.05 -3.43
N PRO A 129 -11.21 17.57 -2.17
CA PRO A 129 -10.30 18.10 -1.17
C PRO A 129 -8.87 18.23 -1.70
N PHE A 130 -8.23 19.37 -1.39
CA PHE A 130 -6.87 19.72 -1.81
C PHE A 130 -6.59 19.75 -3.32
N SER A 131 -7.57 19.49 -4.20
CA SER A 131 -7.38 19.48 -5.65
C SER A 131 -6.87 20.82 -6.17
N LYS A 132 -7.34 21.95 -5.62
CA LYS A 132 -6.87 23.30 -5.97
C LYS A 132 -5.43 23.59 -5.50
N THR A 133 -4.97 22.85 -4.49
CA THR A 133 -3.61 22.99 -3.93
C THR A 133 -2.61 22.16 -4.74
N PHE A 134 -2.96 20.92 -5.10
CA PHE A 134 -2.04 19.99 -5.76
C PHE A 134 -2.14 19.97 -7.29
N ILE A 135 -3.30 20.33 -7.86
CA ILE A 135 -3.50 20.33 -9.32
C ILE A 135 -3.43 21.77 -9.83
N SER A 136 -2.32 22.10 -10.50
CA SER A 136 -2.20 23.34 -11.27
C SER A 136 -3.18 23.36 -12.45
N SER A 137 -3.51 24.56 -12.96
CA SER A 137 -4.42 24.69 -14.11
C SER A 137 -3.96 23.91 -15.35
N SER A 138 -2.64 23.87 -15.60
CA SER A 138 -2.07 23.12 -16.73
C SER A 138 -2.19 21.60 -16.54
N LEU A 139 -1.94 21.11 -15.32
CA LEU A 139 -2.13 19.70 -15.01
C LEU A 139 -3.61 19.33 -15.11
N ARG A 140 -4.51 20.17 -14.61
CA ARG A 140 -5.97 19.97 -14.71
C ARG A 140 -6.42 19.77 -16.16
N GLN A 141 -5.96 20.63 -17.07
CA GLN A 141 -6.26 20.49 -18.50
C GLN A 141 -5.73 19.18 -19.09
N THR A 142 -4.55 18.74 -18.65
CA THR A 142 -3.95 17.48 -19.10
C THR A 142 -4.77 16.28 -18.61
N LEU A 143 -5.13 16.28 -17.32
CA LEU A 143 -5.98 15.23 -16.74
C LEU A 143 -7.35 15.18 -17.40
N GLN A 144 -7.93 16.34 -17.74
CA GLN A 144 -9.23 16.39 -18.41
C GLN A 144 -9.17 15.72 -19.78
N LYS A 145 -8.11 15.98 -20.56
CA LYS A 145 -7.89 15.29 -21.84
C LYS A 145 -7.76 13.79 -21.65
N PHE A 146 -7.06 13.34 -20.61
CA PHE A 146 -6.94 11.92 -20.31
C PHE A 146 -8.30 11.28 -19.99
N ASP A 147 -9.12 11.97 -19.20
CA ASP A 147 -10.48 11.53 -18.83
C ASP A 147 -11.41 11.43 -20.05
N GLU A 148 -11.24 12.32 -21.02
CA GLU A 148 -11.95 12.33 -22.31
C GLU A 148 -11.37 11.29 -23.32
N GLY A 149 -10.32 10.56 -22.94
CA GLY A 149 -9.64 9.59 -23.81
C GLY A 149 -8.68 10.20 -24.83
N HIS A 150 -8.45 11.51 -24.78
CA HIS A 150 -7.54 12.23 -25.67
C HIS A 150 -6.10 12.16 -25.17
N ASN A 151 -5.23 11.48 -25.93
CA ASN A 151 -3.82 11.27 -25.59
C ASN A 151 -3.59 10.63 -24.20
N ALA A 152 -4.55 9.83 -23.73
CA ALA A 152 -4.44 9.14 -22.45
C ALA A 152 -3.30 8.10 -22.52
N PRO A 153 -2.36 8.11 -21.55
CA PRO A 153 -1.30 7.11 -21.51
C PRO A 153 -1.83 5.73 -21.11
N ALA A 154 -1.00 4.70 -21.30
CA ALA A 154 -1.33 3.33 -20.87
C ALA A 154 -1.54 3.21 -19.35
N GLY A 155 -0.99 4.13 -18.56
CA GLY A 155 -1.24 4.29 -17.14
C GLY A 155 -0.77 5.67 -16.70
N PHE A 156 -1.39 6.22 -15.66
CA PHE A 156 -1.02 7.51 -15.09
C PHE A 156 -1.30 7.49 -13.59
N ILE A 157 -0.32 7.95 -12.81
CA ILE A 157 -0.48 8.27 -11.40
C ILE A 157 0.32 9.54 -11.12
N TYR A 158 -0.33 10.51 -10.50
CA TYR A 158 0.27 11.69 -9.89
C TYR A 158 0.08 11.58 -8.39
N LEU A 159 1.15 11.80 -7.62
CA LEU A 159 1.12 11.79 -6.17
C LEU A 159 1.78 13.07 -5.64
N GLY A 160 1.00 13.88 -4.94
CA GLY A 160 1.46 15.01 -4.16
C GLY A 160 1.46 14.65 -2.68
N ARG A 161 2.46 15.15 -1.95
CA ARG A 161 2.57 15.00 -0.50
C ARG A 161 2.83 16.36 0.13
N TRP A 162 2.11 16.68 1.19
CA TRP A 162 2.35 17.85 2.02
C TRP A 162 2.60 17.41 3.46
N HIS A 163 3.73 17.85 4.01
CA HIS A 163 4.06 17.71 5.42
C HIS A 163 3.64 18.96 6.17
N GLU A 164 2.73 18.80 7.12
CA GLU A 164 2.39 19.83 8.10
C GLU A 164 3.21 19.61 9.37
N ASN A 165 4.03 20.60 9.71
CA ASN A 165 4.57 20.72 11.06
C ASN A 165 3.45 21.29 11.93
N ARG A 166 2.95 20.50 12.87
CA ARG A 166 2.10 20.99 13.96
C ARG A 166 2.93 21.18 15.21
#